data_AF-A0A7D9MHA7-F1
#
_entry.id   AF-A0A7D9MHA7-F1
#
_cell.length_a   1.000
_cell.length_b   1.000
_cell.length_c   1.000
_cell.angle_alpha   90.00
_cell.angle_beta   90.00
_cell.angle_gamma   90.00
#
_symmetry.space_group_name_H-M   'P 1'
#
loop_
_entity.id
_entity.type
_entity.pdbx_description
1 polymer ?
#
loop_
_entity_poly.entity_id
_entity_poly.type
_entity_poly.pdbx_seq_one_letter_code
_entity_poly.pdbx_strand_id
1 'polypeptide(L)'
;MPGIGTRTYPNLQVYCKKFDLKSYDTFLILTATRFTQFDLELALKIKSMGKSFFLIRTKIDVDEDNEKRKRKPNIEEMLRKIQANCYENVKDLGISNDEIFLISKHDTNKWDFVRLVQAVLEKLSAHQKEGLILALSLKQLSKDIVKRKVEVLR
;
A
#
# COMPACT_ATOMS: atom_id res chain seq x y z
N MET A 1 6.73 -2.18 -10.80
CA MET A 1 7.67 -1.14 -11.29
C MET A 1 8.96 -1.22 -10.48
N PRO A 2 10.13 -0.89 -11.05
CA PRO A 2 11.37 -0.81 -10.28
C PRO A 2 11.34 0.36 -9.30
N GLY A 3 12.16 0.29 -8.23
CA GLY A 3 12.26 1.37 -7.26
C GLY A 3 12.99 2.60 -7.80
N ILE A 4 12.49 3.78 -7.46
CA ILE A 4 13.18 5.07 -7.62
C ILE A 4 14.33 5.17 -6.60
N GLY A 5 15.38 5.93 -6.91
CA GLY A 5 16.59 6.05 -6.10
C GLY A 5 17.61 4.92 -6.29
N THR A 6 17.38 4.04 -7.27
CA THR A 6 18.32 2.97 -7.65
C THR A 6 19.34 3.49 -8.67
N ARG A 7 20.45 2.75 -8.90
CA ARG A 7 21.46 3.13 -9.90
C ARG A 7 20.86 3.35 -11.30
N THR A 8 19.86 2.55 -11.66
CA THR A 8 19.15 2.65 -12.96
C THR A 8 18.14 3.79 -13.00
N TYR A 9 17.54 4.13 -11.85
CA TYR A 9 16.53 5.18 -11.72
C TYR A 9 16.89 6.15 -10.59
N PRO A 10 17.96 6.96 -10.75
CA PRO A 10 18.54 7.71 -9.65
C PRO A 10 17.68 8.88 -9.18
N ASN A 11 16.73 9.36 -10.00
CA ASN A 11 15.87 10.49 -9.67
C ASN A 11 14.53 10.43 -10.41
N LEU A 12 13.61 11.29 -9.99
CA LEU A 12 12.24 11.36 -10.51
C LEU A 12 12.16 11.71 -11.99
N GLN A 13 13.09 12.52 -12.51
CA GLN A 13 13.09 12.90 -13.93
C GLN A 13 13.37 11.70 -14.84
N VAL A 14 14.41 10.91 -14.51
CA VAL A 14 14.73 9.67 -15.24
C VAL A 14 13.58 8.67 -15.13
N TYR A 15 12.98 8.55 -13.95
CA TYR A 15 11.85 7.66 -13.72
C TYR A 15 10.64 8.03 -14.58
N CYS A 16 10.22 9.31 -14.58
CA CYS A 16 9.08 9.80 -15.35
C CYS A 16 9.32 9.80 -16.87
N LYS A 17 10.57 9.84 -17.34
CA LYS A 17 10.88 9.65 -18.77
C LYS A 17 10.66 8.22 -19.22
N LYS A 18 10.90 7.25 -18.34
CA LYS A 18 10.77 5.82 -18.65
C LYS A 18 9.35 5.30 -18.44
N PHE A 19 8.66 5.81 -17.42
CA PHE A 19 7.33 5.36 -17.03
C PHE A 19 6.33 6.50 -17.18
N ASP A 20 5.32 6.28 -18.02
CA ASP A 20 4.23 7.23 -18.14
C ASP A 20 3.29 7.13 -16.93
N LEU A 21 3.62 7.86 -15.87
CA LEU A 21 2.78 7.88 -14.66
C LEU A 21 1.34 8.38 -14.95
N LYS A 22 1.12 9.08 -16.07
CA LYS A 22 -0.24 9.53 -16.42
C LYS A 22 -1.13 8.41 -16.92
N SER A 23 -0.58 7.28 -17.35
CA SER A 23 -1.39 6.14 -17.83
C SER A 23 -1.98 5.26 -16.73
N TYR A 24 -1.57 5.42 -15.46
CA TYR A 24 -2.03 4.57 -14.36
C TYR A 24 -3.22 5.17 -13.60
N ASP A 25 -4.24 4.37 -13.28
CA ASP A 25 -5.42 4.85 -12.58
C ASP A 25 -5.19 5.08 -11.07
N THR A 26 -4.33 4.26 -10.46
CA THR A 26 -4.05 4.32 -9.03
C THR A 26 -2.59 3.97 -8.72
N PHE A 27 -2.12 4.40 -7.56
CA PHE A 27 -0.74 4.21 -7.11
C PHE A 27 -0.69 3.56 -5.74
N LEU A 28 0.20 2.60 -5.60
CA LEU A 28 0.50 1.93 -4.35
C LEU A 28 1.98 2.19 -4.04
N ILE A 29 2.25 2.98 -3.00
CA ILE A 29 3.63 3.27 -2.55
C ILE A 29 3.96 2.31 -1.41
N LEU A 30 4.86 1.36 -1.67
CA LEU A 30 5.25 0.33 -0.69
C LEU A 30 6.54 0.72 0.01
N THR A 31 6.53 0.75 1.35
CA THR A 31 7.70 0.96 2.20
C THR A 31 7.91 -0.22 3.14
N ALA A 32 9.16 -0.57 3.49
CA ALA A 32 9.46 -1.79 4.27
C ALA A 32 10.29 -1.55 5.54
N THR A 33 11.03 -0.44 5.63
CA THR A 33 11.65 0.02 6.89
C THR A 33 11.61 1.54 7.04
N ARG A 34 11.90 2.28 5.96
CA ARG A 34 11.92 3.74 5.96
C ARG A 34 11.07 4.27 4.82
N PHE A 35 10.40 5.38 5.07
CA PHE A 35 9.92 6.27 4.02
C PHE A 35 11.11 7.16 3.61
N THR A 36 11.48 7.09 2.34
CA THR A 36 12.66 7.78 1.82
C THR A 36 12.28 9.10 1.16
N GLN A 37 13.27 9.97 0.95
CA GLN A 37 13.08 11.19 0.17
C GLN A 37 12.53 10.89 -1.25
N PHE A 38 12.94 9.77 -1.85
CA PHE A 38 12.43 9.37 -3.16
C PHE A 38 10.97 8.95 -3.14
N ASP A 39 10.50 8.33 -2.05
CA ASP A 39 9.08 8.01 -1.86
C ASP A 39 8.26 9.30 -1.74
N LEU A 40 8.77 10.30 -1.02
CA LEU A 40 8.16 11.62 -0.91
C LEU A 40 8.06 12.33 -2.27
N GLU A 41 9.15 12.36 -3.02
CA GLU A 41 9.18 12.98 -4.36
C GLU A 41 8.19 12.33 -5.31
N LEU A 42 8.09 10.99 -5.28
CA LEU A 42 7.12 10.26 -6.09
C LEU A 42 5.68 10.57 -5.65
N ALA A 43 5.41 10.59 -4.35
CA ALA A 43 4.12 10.94 -3.78
C ALA A 43 3.66 12.35 -4.18
N LEU A 44 4.56 13.34 -4.06
CA LEU A 44 4.34 14.72 -4.51
C LEU A 44 4.03 14.77 -6.00
N LYS A 45 4.77 14.02 -6.82
CA LYS A 45 4.53 13.96 -8.26
C LYS A 45 3.16 13.38 -8.60
N ILE A 46 2.74 12.32 -7.91
CA ILE A 46 1.42 11.70 -8.10
C ILE A 46 0.32 12.72 -7.76
N LYS A 47 0.45 13.41 -6.63
CA LYS A 47 -0.50 14.45 -6.21
C LYS A 47 -0.53 15.63 -7.18
N SER A 48 0.62 16.06 -7.71
CA SER A 48 0.69 17.13 -8.70
C SER A 48 -0.02 16.78 -10.02
N MET A 49 -0.30 15.50 -10.27
CA MET A 49 -1.08 15.03 -11.42
C MET A 49 -2.57 14.86 -11.10
N GLY A 50 -3.02 15.25 -9.90
CA GLY A 50 -4.40 15.11 -9.46
C GLY A 50 -4.80 13.68 -9.11
N LYS A 51 -3.82 12.78 -8.89
CA LYS A 51 -4.05 11.37 -8.62
C LYS A 51 -3.89 11.03 -7.14
N SER A 52 -4.69 10.09 -6.66
CA SER A 52 -4.56 9.53 -5.31
C SER A 52 -3.53 8.39 -5.28
N PHE A 53 -3.00 8.13 -4.10
CA PHE A 53 -2.15 6.96 -3.85
C PHE A 53 -2.45 6.38 -2.47
N PHE A 54 -2.15 5.10 -2.30
CA PHE A 54 -2.16 4.43 -1.00
C PHE A 54 -0.74 4.27 -0.50
N LEU A 55 -0.51 4.54 0.79
CA LEU A 55 0.76 4.28 1.45
C LEU A 55 0.70 2.93 2.15
N ILE A 56 1.61 2.02 1.81
CA ILE A 56 1.60 0.65 2.32
C ILE A 56 2.91 0.36 3.03
N ARG A 57 2.85 0.24 4.35
CA ARG A 57 3.94 -0.22 5.20
C ARG A 57 3.93 -1.75 5.21
N THR A 58 4.89 -2.34 4.53
CA THR A 58 5.11 -3.79 4.46
C THR A 58 6.04 -4.28 5.57
N LYS A 59 6.11 -5.60 5.73
CA LYS A 59 6.99 -6.32 6.67
C LYS A 59 6.70 -6.08 8.15
N ILE A 60 5.42 -5.84 8.48
CA ILE A 60 4.98 -5.66 9.88
C ILE A 60 5.26 -6.90 10.73
N ASP A 61 5.31 -8.09 10.13
CA ASP A 61 5.75 -9.32 10.80
C ASP A 61 7.15 -9.20 11.41
N VAL A 62 8.08 -8.54 10.71
CA VAL A 62 9.44 -8.31 11.22
C VAL A 62 9.43 -7.31 12.37
N ASP A 63 8.62 -6.26 12.27
CA ASP A 63 8.44 -5.27 13.34
C ASP A 63 7.82 -5.92 14.59
N GLU A 64 6.84 -6.81 14.41
CA GLU A 64 6.22 -7.60 15.47
C GLU A 64 7.22 -8.56 16.14
N ASP A 65 8.00 -9.30 15.36
CA ASP A 65 9.03 -10.21 15.89
C ASP A 65 10.10 -9.46 16.68
N ASN A 66 10.48 -8.26 16.24
CA ASN A 66 11.41 -7.40 16.98
C ASN A 66 10.78 -6.88 18.27
N GLU A 67 9.51 -6.49 18.27
CA GLU A 67 8.77 -6.05 19.46
C GLU A 67 8.65 -7.18 20.50
N LYS A 68 8.37 -8.41 20.06
CA LYS A 68 8.28 -9.60 20.91
C LYS A 68 9.58 -9.93 21.65
N ARG A 69 10.74 -9.48 21.16
CA ARG A 69 12.05 -9.68 21.81
C ARG A 69 12.30 -8.69 22.96
N LYS A 70 11.47 -7.66 23.15
CA LYS A 70 11.61 -6.71 24.25
C LYS A 70 11.19 -7.33 25.57
N ARG A 71 11.72 -6.79 26.68
CA ARG A 71 11.34 -7.20 28.05
C ARG A 71 9.83 -7.03 28.34
N LYS A 72 9.20 -6.02 27.74
CA LYS A 72 7.76 -5.75 27.83
C LYS A 72 7.22 -5.46 26.43
N PRO A 73 6.85 -6.49 25.65
CA PRO A 73 6.30 -6.29 24.30
C PRO A 73 4.97 -5.54 24.34
N ASN A 74 4.78 -4.60 23.42
CA ASN A 74 3.49 -3.97 23.20
C ASN A 74 3.23 -3.79 21.70
N ILE A 75 2.53 -4.76 21.10
CA ILE A 75 2.27 -4.80 19.66
C ILE A 75 1.36 -3.64 19.23
N GLU A 76 0.35 -3.30 20.02
CA GLU A 76 -0.56 -2.20 19.72
C GLU A 76 0.15 -0.84 19.72
N GLU A 77 1.01 -0.60 20.71
CA GLU A 77 1.85 0.60 20.78
C GLU A 77 2.80 0.69 19.57
N MET A 78 3.41 -0.44 19.20
CA MET A 78 4.28 -0.52 18.05
C MET A 78 3.53 -0.17 16.75
N LEU A 79 2.36 -0.76 16.52
CA LEU A 79 1.54 -0.48 15.34
C LEU A 79 1.13 1.01 15.30
N ARG A 80 0.71 1.58 16.43
CA ARG A 80 0.33 3.01 16.50
C ARG A 80 1.50 3.93 16.18
N LYS A 81 2.69 3.63 16.68
CA LYS A 81 3.90 4.40 16.40
C LYS A 81 4.30 4.33 14.93
N ILE A 82 4.23 3.14 14.34
CA ILE A 82 4.51 2.96 12.91
C ILE A 82 3.50 3.73 12.07
N GLN A 83 2.22 3.63 12.39
CA GLN A 83 1.16 4.34 11.66
C GLN A 83 1.35 5.85 11.76
N ALA A 84 1.59 6.39 12.98
CA ALA A 84 1.86 7.80 13.19
C ALA A 84 3.09 8.27 12.42
N ASN A 85 4.18 7.49 12.43
CA ASN A 85 5.37 7.82 11.65
C ASN A 85 5.08 7.87 10.14
N CYS A 86 4.31 6.90 9.63
CA CYS A 86 3.90 6.90 8.22
C CYS A 86 3.06 8.14 7.89
N TYR A 87 2.11 8.49 8.75
CA TYR A 87 1.26 9.67 8.59
C TYR A 87 2.06 10.97 8.59
N GLU A 88 2.98 11.15 9.53
CA GLU A 88 3.82 12.36 9.60
C GLU A 88 4.62 12.60 8.32
N ASN A 89 5.04 11.53 7.61
CA ASN A 89 5.76 11.66 6.34
C ASN A 89 4.89 12.13 5.16
N VAL A 90 3.56 12.02 5.27
CA VAL A 90 2.61 12.31 4.17
C VAL A 90 1.48 13.27 4.56
N LYS A 91 1.46 13.82 5.78
CA LYS A 91 0.39 14.68 6.30
C LYS A 91 0.13 15.91 5.41
N ASP A 92 1.19 16.48 4.86
CA ASP A 92 1.11 17.68 4.00
C ASP A 92 0.62 17.34 2.58
N LEU A 93 0.43 16.06 2.25
CA LEU A 93 -0.06 15.58 0.95
C LEU A 93 -1.57 15.36 0.95
N GLY A 94 -2.26 15.73 2.04
CA GLY A 94 -3.71 15.58 2.18
C GLY A 94 -4.16 14.11 2.09
N ILE A 95 -3.37 13.21 2.68
CA ILE A 95 -3.69 11.80 2.83
C ILE A 95 -4.32 11.57 4.19
N SER A 96 -5.41 10.79 4.23
CA SER A 96 -6.02 10.40 5.49
C SER A 96 -5.31 9.20 6.11
N ASN A 97 -5.45 9.02 7.43
CA ASN A 97 -4.96 7.82 8.09
C ASN A 97 -5.53 6.52 7.51
N ASP A 98 -6.74 6.57 6.94
CA ASP A 98 -7.39 5.42 6.32
C ASP A 98 -6.73 5.00 5.00
N GLU A 99 -5.94 5.87 4.37
CA GLU A 99 -5.16 5.59 3.15
C GLU A 99 -3.75 5.04 3.46
N ILE A 100 -3.44 4.78 4.73
CA ILE A 100 -2.19 4.15 5.20
C ILE A 100 -2.51 2.72 5.64
N PHE A 101 -1.79 1.73 5.12
CA PHE A 101 -2.03 0.31 5.39
C PHE A 101 -0.77 -0.37 5.91
N LEU A 102 -0.90 -1.07 7.03
CA LEU A 102 0.15 -1.89 7.63
C LEU A 102 -0.08 -3.36 7.26
N ILE A 103 0.84 -3.98 6.50
CA ILE A 103 0.64 -5.35 6.00
C ILE A 103 1.89 -6.23 6.15
N SER A 104 1.65 -7.54 6.06
CA SER A 104 2.68 -8.53 5.74
C SER A 104 2.24 -9.36 4.53
N LYS A 105 3.21 -9.79 3.73
CA LYS A 105 2.96 -10.80 2.69
C LYS A 105 2.82 -12.22 3.26
N HIS A 106 3.30 -12.45 4.49
CA HIS A 106 3.37 -13.77 5.10
C HIS A 106 2.04 -14.18 5.73
N ASP A 107 1.26 -13.22 6.21
CA ASP A 107 -0.07 -13.45 6.77
C ASP A 107 -1.04 -12.38 6.24
N THR A 108 -1.84 -12.77 5.24
CA THR A 108 -2.81 -11.89 4.58
C THR A 108 -4.12 -11.73 5.36
N ASN A 109 -4.30 -12.47 6.46
CA ASN A 109 -5.49 -12.38 7.32
C ASN A 109 -5.26 -11.47 8.53
N LYS A 110 -4.03 -10.99 8.74
CA LYS A 110 -3.67 -10.05 9.81
C LYS A 110 -3.50 -8.62 9.29
N TRP A 111 -3.59 -7.68 10.23
CA TRP A 111 -3.43 -6.25 10.01
C TRP A 111 -4.36 -5.74 8.89
N ASP A 112 -3.82 -4.94 7.96
CA ASP A 112 -4.64 -4.19 7.00
C ASP A 112 -4.75 -4.84 5.61
N PHE A 113 -4.28 -6.08 5.40
CA PHE A 113 -4.21 -6.61 4.04
C PHE A 113 -5.60 -6.71 3.38
N VAL A 114 -6.61 -7.20 4.10
CA VAL A 114 -8.00 -7.27 3.60
C VAL A 114 -8.56 -5.86 3.38
N ARG A 115 -8.30 -4.93 4.29
CA ARG A 115 -8.72 -3.52 4.20
C ARG A 115 -8.11 -2.83 2.97
N LEU A 116 -6.84 -3.11 2.68
CA LEU A 116 -6.14 -2.62 1.49
C LEU A 116 -6.81 -3.13 0.21
N VAL A 117 -7.12 -4.42 0.14
CA VAL A 117 -7.80 -5.01 -1.02
C VAL A 117 -9.16 -4.33 -1.25
N GLN A 118 -9.93 -4.11 -0.19
CA GLN A 118 -11.23 -3.42 -0.27
C GLN A 118 -11.08 -1.98 -0.76
N ALA A 119 -10.15 -1.21 -0.17
CA ALA A 119 -9.90 0.19 -0.56
C ALA A 119 -9.44 0.31 -2.02
N VAL A 120 -8.56 -0.58 -2.47
CA VAL A 120 -8.13 -0.63 -3.88
C VAL A 120 -9.32 -0.96 -4.78
N LEU A 121 -10.10 -1.98 -4.42
CA LEU A 121 -11.30 -2.35 -5.18
C LEU A 121 -12.23 -1.16 -5.32
N GLU A 122 -12.55 -0.43 -4.26
CA GLU A 122 -13.47 0.70 -4.30
C GLU A 122 -13.07 1.80 -5.30
N LYS A 123 -11.76 2.04 -5.48
CA LYS A 123 -11.22 3.03 -6.42
C LYS A 123 -11.23 2.59 -7.89
N LEU A 124 -11.38 1.30 -8.16
CA LEU A 124 -11.34 0.77 -9.53
C LEU A 124 -12.70 0.92 -10.25
N SER A 125 -12.66 1.00 -11.58
CA SER A 125 -13.86 0.90 -12.41
C SER A 125 -14.48 -0.50 -12.32
N ALA A 126 -15.75 -0.67 -12.71
CA ALA A 126 -16.45 -1.96 -12.62
C ALA A 126 -15.66 -3.11 -13.28
N HIS A 127 -15.14 -2.88 -14.49
CA HIS A 127 -14.42 -3.89 -15.27
C HIS A 127 -13.06 -4.24 -14.62
N GLN A 128 -12.38 -3.24 -14.04
CA GLN A 128 -11.13 -3.44 -13.31
C GLN A 128 -11.36 -4.18 -11.97
N LYS A 129 -12.47 -3.90 -11.28
CA LYS A 129 -12.90 -4.61 -10.07
C LYS A 129 -13.08 -6.09 -10.37
N GLU A 130 -13.82 -6.43 -11.42
CA GLU A 130 -14.05 -7.81 -11.84
C GLU A 130 -12.73 -8.53 -12.14
N GLY A 131 -11.86 -7.92 -12.95
CA GLY A 131 -10.54 -8.48 -13.24
C GLY A 131 -9.70 -8.72 -11.99
N LEU A 132 -9.67 -7.77 -11.05
CA LEU A 132 -8.93 -7.92 -9.78
C LEU A 132 -9.54 -9.01 -8.89
N ILE A 133 -10.87 -9.06 -8.75
CA ILE A 133 -11.58 -10.09 -7.99
C ILE A 133 -11.29 -11.49 -8.54
N LEU A 134 -11.24 -11.62 -9.87
CA LEU A 134 -10.87 -12.88 -10.54
C LEU A 134 -9.41 -13.25 -10.30
N ALA A 135 -8.50 -12.27 -10.26
CA ALA A 135 -7.07 -12.50 -10.00
C ALA A 135 -6.75 -12.84 -8.53
N LEU A 136 -7.55 -12.37 -7.57
CA LEU A 136 -7.32 -12.63 -6.15
C LEU A 136 -7.56 -14.11 -5.79
N SER A 137 -6.63 -14.69 -5.02
CA SER A 137 -6.75 -16.08 -4.53
C SER A 137 -7.82 -16.18 -3.44
N LEU A 138 -8.62 -17.25 -3.46
CA LEU A 138 -9.67 -17.50 -2.44
C LEU A 138 -9.16 -17.46 -0.99
N LYS A 139 -7.87 -17.77 -0.76
CA LYS A 139 -7.24 -17.72 0.56
C LYS A 139 -7.10 -16.31 1.13
N GLN A 140 -7.20 -15.27 0.28
CA GLN A 140 -6.98 -13.86 0.62
C GLN A 140 -8.30 -13.09 0.75
N LEU A 141 -9.44 -13.75 0.58
CA LEU A 141 -10.74 -13.10 0.41
C LEU A 141 -11.58 -13.22 1.67
N SER A 142 -12.15 -12.09 2.11
CA SER A 142 -13.28 -12.12 3.05
C SER A 142 -14.48 -12.83 2.41
N LYS A 143 -15.42 -13.30 3.23
CA LYS A 143 -16.65 -13.95 2.75
C LYS A 143 -17.36 -13.12 1.67
N ASP A 144 -17.35 -11.80 1.81
CA ASP A 144 -17.98 -10.87 0.86
C ASP A 144 -17.29 -10.84 -0.50
N ILE A 145 -15.95 -10.90 -0.55
CA ILE A 145 -15.23 -10.90 -1.83
C ILE A 145 -15.37 -12.26 -2.51
N VAL A 146 -15.41 -13.37 -1.75
CA VAL A 146 -15.73 -14.70 -2.31
C VAL A 146 -17.11 -14.71 -2.96
N LYS A 147 -18.12 -14.13 -2.29
CA LYS A 147 -19.48 -14.03 -2.84
C LYS A 147 -19.50 -13.23 -4.15
N ARG A 148 -18.87 -12.06 -4.19
CA ARG A 148 -18.74 -11.26 -5.42
C ARG A 148 -18.03 -12.01 -6.54
N LYS A 149 -16.99 -12.79 -6.22
CA LYS A 149 -16.29 -13.61 -7.23
C LYS A 149 -17.20 -14.66 -7.87
N VAL A 150 -18.07 -15.31 -7.08
CA VAL A 150 -19.07 -16.26 -7.59
C VAL A 150 -20.10 -15.54 -8.48
N GLU A 151 -20.51 -14.32 -8.12
CA GLU A 151 -21.44 -13.51 -8.92
C GLU A 151 -20.84 -13.11 -10.27
N VAL A 152 -19.55 -12.76 -10.33
CA VAL A 152 -18.85 -12.41 -11.58
C VAL A 152 -18.61 -13.61 -12.51
N LEU A 153 -18.56 -14.83 -11.96
CA LEU A 153 -18.32 -16.07 -12.71
C LEU A 153 -19.60 -16.78 -13.17
N ARG A 154 -20.78 -16.25 -12.83
CA ARG A 154 -22.09 -16.75 -13.27
C ARG A 154 -22.50 -16.12 -14.58
#